data_AF-A0A914GPP4-F1
#
_entry.id   AF-A0A914GPP4-F1
#
_cell.length_a   1.000
_cell.length_b   1.000
_cell.length_c   1.000
_cell.angle_alpha   90.00
_cell.angle_beta   90.00
_cell.angle_gamma   90.00
#
_symmetry.space_group_name_H-M   'P 1'
#
loop_
_entity.id
_entity.type
_entity.pdbx_description
1 polymer ?
#
loop_
_entity_poly.entity_id
_entity_poly.type
_entity_poly.pdbx_seq_one_letter_code
_entity_poly.pdbx_strand_id
1 'polypeptide(L)'
;MENQEINSRKNKKKLEHEGCLYIFHKLNADGDVKFWRCEHQHGDVKCRGRVHTSLNDVVMKTVGEHSCQHSAANVAKQQIVTGIKRRAAETMETPAAIRAHALQQNFVDQIFGQ
;
A
#
# COMPACT_ATOMS: atom_id res chain seq x y z
N MET A 1 -15.02 0.08 -1.29
CA MET A 1 -13.62 0.15 -1.77
C MET A 1 -12.72 -0.28 -0.61
N GLU A 2 -12.22 -1.52 -0.68
CA GLU A 2 -11.30 -2.09 0.31
C GLU A 2 -9.89 -1.56 0.03
N ASN A 3 -9.26 -0.89 1.00
CA ASN A 3 -7.88 -0.42 0.84
C ASN A 3 -6.91 -1.59 1.03
N GLN A 4 -5.92 -1.73 0.15
CA GLN A 4 -4.95 -2.83 0.21
C GLN A 4 -3.71 -2.45 1.04
N GLU A 5 -3.43 -3.23 2.10
CA GLU A 5 -2.17 -3.15 2.85
C GLU A 5 -1.01 -3.72 2.02
N ILE A 6 0.08 -2.95 1.90
CA ILE A 6 1.29 -3.27 1.13
C ILE A 6 2.49 -3.43 2.09
N ASN A 7 3.22 -4.55 2.01
CA ASN A 7 4.37 -4.84 2.88
C ASN A 7 5.72 -4.42 2.25
N SER A 8 6.34 -3.34 2.75
CA SER A 8 7.60 -2.81 2.22
C SER A 8 8.87 -3.59 2.65
N ARG A 9 10.05 -3.26 2.09
CA ARG A 9 11.36 -3.92 2.32
C ARG A 9 11.83 -3.92 3.79
N LYS A 10 11.27 -3.06 4.66
CA LYS A 10 11.60 -2.97 6.10
C LYS A 10 10.43 -3.35 7.03
N ASN A 11 9.48 -4.17 6.55
CA ASN A 11 8.25 -4.51 7.29
C ASN A 11 7.41 -3.30 7.75
N LYS A 12 7.59 -2.15 7.08
CA LYS A 12 6.72 -0.99 7.28
C LYS A 12 5.46 -1.20 6.48
N LYS A 13 4.31 -1.18 7.17
CA LYS A 13 2.99 -1.19 6.56
C LYS A 13 2.85 0.01 5.62
N LYS A 14 2.40 -0.25 4.41
CA LYS A 14 2.00 0.76 3.44
C LYS A 14 0.51 0.63 3.15
N LEU A 15 -0.11 1.76 2.87
CA LEU A 15 -1.50 1.85 2.46
C LEU A 15 -1.53 2.42 1.04
N GLU A 16 -2.25 1.75 0.15
CA GLU A 16 -2.64 2.33 -1.13
C GLU A 16 -3.97 3.07 -0.94
N HIS A 17 -4.01 4.33 -1.39
CA HIS A 17 -5.24 5.10 -1.43
C HIS A 17 -5.14 6.15 -2.54
N GLU A 18 -6.12 6.17 -3.45
CA GLU A 18 -6.19 7.09 -4.61
C GLU A 18 -4.94 7.04 -5.49
N GLY A 19 -4.36 5.85 -5.71
CA GLY A 19 -3.15 5.70 -6.54
C GLY A 19 -1.89 6.26 -5.88
N CYS A 20 -1.97 6.59 -4.60
CA CYS A 20 -0.88 7.10 -3.78
C CYS A 20 -0.48 6.06 -2.75
N LEU A 21 0.82 5.95 -2.49
CA LEU A 21 1.34 5.09 -1.43
C LEU A 21 1.67 5.90 -0.19
N TYR A 22 1.12 5.46 0.93
CA TYR A 22 1.38 6.02 2.24
C TYR A 22 2.12 5.01 3.11
N ILE A 23 2.95 5.52 4.02
CA ILE A 23 3.70 4.76 5.01
C ILE A 23 3.09 5.05 6.38
N PHE A 24 2.91 4.00 7.18
CA PHE A 24 2.44 4.14 8.55
C PHE A 24 3.41 5.01 9.36
N HIS A 25 2.86 5.97 10.09
CA HIS A 25 3.62 6.84 10.97
C HIS A 25 3.39 6.51 12.45
N LYS A 26 2.15 6.63 12.93
CA LYS A 26 1.78 6.34 14.33
C LYS A 26 0.27 6.22 14.49
N LEU A 27 -0.18 5.72 15.65
CA LEU A 27 -1.57 5.85 16.11
C LEU A 27 -1.82 7.20 16.79
N ASN A 28 -3.08 7.59 16.94
CA ASN A 28 -3.47 8.66 17.87
C ASN A 28 -3.32 8.23 19.34
N ALA A 29 -3.57 9.17 20.24
CA ALA A 29 -3.44 8.94 21.68
C ALA A 29 -4.37 7.83 22.17
N ASP A 30 -5.59 7.77 21.62
CA ASP A 30 -6.61 6.77 21.98
C ASP A 30 -6.39 5.41 21.30
N GLY A 31 -5.51 5.35 20.31
CA GLY A 31 -5.13 4.12 19.62
C GLY A 31 -6.13 3.62 18.57
N ASP A 32 -7.16 4.38 18.22
CA ASP A 32 -8.22 4.00 17.27
C ASP A 32 -8.01 4.54 15.84
N VAL A 33 -7.12 5.52 15.67
CA VAL A 33 -6.81 6.14 14.37
C VAL A 33 -5.36 5.93 13.98
N LYS A 34 -5.11 5.38 12.78
CA LYS A 34 -3.79 5.25 12.16
C LYS A 34 -3.47 6.48 11.32
N PHE A 35 -2.33 7.10 11.58
CA PHE A 35 -1.79 8.19 10.76
C PHE A 35 -0.79 7.67 9.73
N TRP A 36 -1.01 8.09 8.49
CA TRP A 36 -0.21 7.71 7.33
C TRP A 36 0.36 8.94 6.65
N ARG A 37 1.55 8.82 6.08
CA ARG A 37 2.27 9.90 5.37
C ARG A 37 2.65 9.41 3.99
N CYS A 38 2.57 10.27 2.98
CA CYS A 38 3.03 9.94 1.64
C CYS A 38 4.48 9.41 1.68
N GLU A 39 4.77 8.37 0.88
CA GLU A 39 6.11 7.79 0.82
C GLU A 39 7.19 8.80 0.37
N HIS A 40 6.79 9.81 -0.40
CA HIS A 40 7.66 10.88 -0.89
C HIS A 40 7.85 12.02 0.11
N GLN A 41 7.35 11.92 1.35
CA GLN A 41 7.53 12.97 2.35
C GLN A 41 9.01 13.20 2.70
N HIS A 42 9.80 12.13 2.74
CA HIS A 42 11.24 12.21 3.03
C HIS A 42 12.10 12.21 1.75
N GLY A 43 11.49 12.28 0.57
CA GLY A 43 12.18 12.40 -0.71
C GLY A 43 12.39 13.86 -1.12
N ASP A 44 12.84 14.05 -2.36
CA ASP A 44 13.23 15.37 -2.90
C ASP A 44 12.08 16.38 -2.91
N VAL A 45 10.86 15.90 -3.20
CA VAL A 45 9.65 16.73 -3.35
C VAL A 45 8.99 17.08 -2.00
N LYS A 46 9.43 16.45 -0.90
CA LYS A 46 8.91 16.66 0.47
C LYS A 46 7.38 16.71 0.55
N CYS A 47 6.73 15.68 -0.01
CA CYS A 47 5.27 15.65 -0.14
C CYS A 47 4.55 15.73 1.22
N ARG A 48 3.47 16.54 1.26
CA ARG A 48 2.68 16.80 2.47
C ARG A 48 1.39 15.99 2.57
N GLY A 49 1.08 15.15 1.58
CA GLY A 49 -0.08 14.26 1.62
C GLY A 49 -0.05 13.31 2.81
N ARG A 50 -1.18 13.24 3.52
CA ARG A 50 -1.41 12.39 4.69
C ARG A 50 -2.79 11.78 4.62
N VAL A 51 -2.94 10.61 5.20
CA VAL A 51 -4.22 9.91 5.32
C VAL A 51 -4.38 9.43 6.74
N HIS A 52 -5.60 9.49 7.25
CA HIS A 52 -5.98 8.95 8.53
C HIS A 52 -6.97 7.81 8.27
N THR A 53 -6.71 6.65 8.85
CA THR A 53 -7.62 5.50 8.76
C THR A 53 -8.05 5.04 10.14
N SER A 54 -9.15 4.30 10.21
CA SER A 54 -9.48 3.53 11.40
C SER A 54 -8.51 2.36 11.58
N LEU A 55 -8.64 1.64 12.69
CA LEU A 55 -7.92 0.38 12.91
C LEU A 55 -8.17 -0.68 11.83
N ASN A 56 -9.34 -0.65 11.19
CA ASN A 56 -9.72 -1.55 10.11
C ASN A 56 -9.33 -1.02 8.72
N ASP A 57 -8.40 -0.06 8.67
CA ASP A 57 -7.85 0.51 7.44
C ASP A 57 -8.89 1.20 6.54
N VAL A 58 -10.03 1.59 7.11
CA VAL A 58 -11.03 2.43 6.44
C VAL A 58 -10.55 3.87 6.48
N VAL A 59 -10.45 4.52 5.32
CA VAL A 59 -10.05 5.93 5.22
C VAL A 59 -11.10 6.82 5.86
N MET A 60 -10.69 7.56 6.89
CA MET A 60 -11.52 8.52 7.60
C MET A 60 -11.31 9.93 7.04
N LYS A 61 -10.05 10.26 6.69
CA LYS A 61 -9.69 11.60 6.23
C LYS A 61 -8.42 11.60 5.40
N THR A 62 -8.42 12.36 4.31
CA THR A 62 -7.23 12.74 3.56
C THR A 62 -6.86 14.19 3.90
N VAL A 63 -5.57 14.45 4.15
CA VAL A 63 -5.07 15.74 4.64
C VAL A 63 -3.83 16.16 3.85
N GLY A 64 -3.86 17.39 3.35
CA GLY A 64 -2.73 17.97 2.63
C GLY A 64 -2.70 17.56 1.16
N GLU A 65 -2.35 18.52 0.32
CA GLU A 65 -2.23 18.31 -1.12
C GLU A 65 -0.92 17.58 -1.45
N HIS A 66 -0.98 16.72 -2.46
CA HIS A 66 0.20 16.03 -2.97
C HIS A 66 0.97 16.96 -3.92
N SER A 67 2.25 17.12 -3.65
CA SER A 67 3.19 17.77 -4.56
C SER A 67 4.00 16.76 -5.39
N CYS A 68 3.86 15.45 -5.09
CA CYS A 68 4.60 14.38 -5.77
C CYS A 68 3.85 13.83 -6.98
N GLN A 69 4.60 13.38 -7.99
CA GLN A 69 4.03 12.64 -9.11
C GLN A 69 3.61 11.24 -8.64
N HIS A 70 2.34 10.88 -8.86
CA HIS A 70 1.86 9.52 -8.61
C HIS A 70 2.15 8.63 -9.82
N SER A 71 2.62 7.40 -9.57
CA SER A 71 2.90 6.42 -10.62
C SER A 71 2.09 5.17 -10.36
N ALA A 72 1.03 4.96 -11.16
CA ALA A 72 0.21 3.75 -11.10
C ALA A 72 1.05 2.47 -11.29
N ALA A 73 2.09 2.54 -12.12
CA ALA A 73 3.04 1.43 -12.29
C ALA A 73 3.80 1.09 -10.99
N ASN A 74 4.15 2.10 -10.18
CA ASN A 74 4.79 1.86 -8.88
C ASN A 74 3.81 1.26 -7.87
N VAL A 75 2.56 1.69 -7.87
CA VAL A 75 1.50 1.11 -7.03
C VAL A 75 1.32 -0.38 -7.34
N ALA A 76 1.09 -0.71 -8.62
CA ALA A 76 0.93 -2.10 -9.08
C ALA A 76 2.15 -2.97 -8.72
N LYS A 77 3.37 -2.45 -8.93
CA LYS A 77 4.60 -3.14 -8.54
C LYS A 77 4.63 -3.48 -7.05
N GLN A 78 4.21 -2.56 -6.18
CA GLN A 78 4.22 -2.78 -4.73
C GLN A 78 3.12 -3.76 -4.29
N GLN A 79 1.95 -3.75 -4.93
CA GLN A 79 0.89 -4.73 -4.72
C GLN A 79 1.37 -6.14 -5.06
N ILE A 80 1.99 -6.32 -6.25
CA ILE A 80 2.56 -7.60 -6.69
C ILE A 80 3.59 -8.12 -5.68
N VAL A 81 4.55 -7.27 -5.27
CA VAL A 81 5.57 -7.66 -4.30
C VAL A 81 4.97 -8.04 -2.95
N THR A 82 3.91 -7.36 -2.53
CA THR A 82 3.20 -7.70 -1.29
C THR A 82 2.50 -9.05 -1.40
N GLY A 83 1.78 -9.30 -2.49
CA GLY A 83 1.13 -10.58 -2.74
C GLY A 83 2.14 -11.74 -2.73
N ILE A 84 3.30 -11.57 -3.38
CA ILE A 84 4.40 -12.54 -3.36
C ILE A 84 4.87 -12.81 -1.93
N LYS A 85 5.13 -11.77 -1.15
CA LYS A 85 5.60 -11.93 0.24
C LYS A 85 4.56 -12.60 1.14
N ARG A 86 3.29 -12.21 1.02
CA ARG A 86 2.20 -12.77 1.81
C ARG A 86 2.08 -14.27 1.53
N ARG A 87 2.01 -14.65 0.25
CA ARG A 87 1.95 -16.05 -0.15
C ARG A 87 3.18 -16.82 0.30
N ALA A 88 4.38 -16.26 0.15
CA ALA A 88 5.60 -16.90 0.63
C ALA A 88 5.63 -17.13 2.15
N ALA A 89 4.89 -16.34 2.93
CA ALA A 89 4.76 -16.53 4.38
C ALA A 89 3.64 -17.53 4.75
N GLU A 90 2.58 -17.59 3.94
CA GLU A 90 1.39 -18.41 4.20
C GLU A 90 1.50 -19.83 3.61
N THR A 91 2.34 -20.04 2.59
CA THR A 91 2.40 -21.30 1.85
C THR A 91 3.83 -21.83 1.76
N MET A 92 3.94 -23.17 1.64
CA MET A 92 5.20 -23.87 1.37
C MET A 92 5.43 -24.03 -0.14
N GLU A 93 4.76 -23.23 -0.98
CA GLU A 93 4.92 -23.27 -2.43
C GLU A 93 6.36 -22.91 -2.82
N THR A 94 6.84 -23.49 -3.92
CA THR A 94 8.17 -23.14 -4.42
C THR A 94 8.19 -21.67 -4.91
N PRO A 95 9.35 -20.99 -4.87
CA PRO A 95 9.45 -19.61 -5.34
C PRO A 95 8.98 -19.40 -6.78
N ALA A 96 9.05 -20.44 -7.63
CA ALA A 96 8.55 -20.39 -9.00
C ALA A 96 7.02 -20.33 -9.06
N ALA A 97 6.33 -21.16 -8.27
CA ALA A 97 4.87 -21.17 -8.19
C ALA A 97 4.32 -19.84 -7.66
N ILE A 98 4.94 -19.30 -6.60
CA ILE A 98 4.57 -18.01 -6.01
C ILE A 98 4.65 -16.86 -7.03
N ARG A 99 5.72 -16.84 -7.85
CA ARG A 99 5.89 -15.83 -8.91
C ARG A 99 4.84 -15.98 -10.02
N ALA A 100 4.55 -17.20 -10.45
CA ALA A 100 3.55 -17.46 -11.48
C ALA A 100 2.16 -16.97 -11.04
N HIS A 101 1.77 -17.26 -9.80
CA HIS A 101 0.50 -16.80 -9.25
C HIS A 101 0.38 -15.29 -9.14
N ALA A 102 1.45 -14.59 -8.75
CA ALA A 102 1.44 -13.13 -8.65
C ALA A 102 1.24 -12.43 -10.01
N LEU A 103 1.76 -13.01 -11.08
CA LEU A 103 1.56 -12.50 -12.44
C LEU A 103 0.14 -12.74 -12.94
N GLN A 104 -0.46 -13.89 -12.61
CA GLN A 104 -1.84 -14.22 -12.98
C GLN A 104 -2.86 -13.31 -12.29
N GLN A 105 -2.70 -13.02 -11.00
CA GLN A 105 -3.62 -12.17 -10.24
C GLN A 105 -3.70 -10.74 -10.79
N ASN A 106 -2.56 -10.14 -11.15
CA ASN A 106 -2.50 -8.81 -11.77
C ASN A 106 -3.26 -8.73 -13.11
N PHE A 107 -3.37 -9.85 -13.84
CA PHE A 107 -4.15 -9.92 -15.07
C PHE A 107 -5.66 -9.90 -14.80
N VAL A 108 -6.11 -10.41 -13.65
CA VAL A 108 -7.53 -10.43 -13.26
C VAL A 108 -7.97 -9.04 -12.76
N ASP A 109 -7.14 -8.37 -11.96
CA ASP A 109 -7.41 -7.02 -11.46
C ASP A 109 -7.50 -5.97 -12.59
N GLN A 110 -6.75 -6.13 -13.68
CA GLN A 110 -6.82 -5.25 -14.86
C GLN A 110 -8.05 -5.46 -15.75
N ILE A 111 -8.70 -6.63 -15.70
CA ILE A 111 -9.84 -6.98 -16.55
C ILE A 111 -11.18 -6.75 -15.82
N PHE A 112 -11.20 -6.87 -14.49
CA PHE A 112 -12.43 -6.82 -13.69
C PHE A 112 -12.51 -5.66 -12.67
N GLY A 113 -11.58 -4.70 -12.69
CA GLY A 113 -11.51 -3.61 -11.69
C GLY A 113 -12.82 -2.79 -11.56
N GLN A 114 -13.49 -2.97 -10.41
CA GLN A 114 -14.54 -2.11 -9.85
C GLN A 114 -13.95 -1.04 -8.92
#